data_AF-H2L2G5-F1
#
_entry.id   AF-H2L2G5-F1
#
_cell.length_a   1.000
_cell.length_b   1.000
_cell.length_c   1.000
_cell.angle_alpha   90.00
_cell.angle_beta   90.00
_cell.angle_gamma   90.00
#
_symmetry.space_group_name_H-M   'P 1'
#
loop_
_entity.id
_entity.type
_entity.pdbx_description
1 polymer ?
#
loop_
_entity_poly.entity_id
_entity_poly.type
_entity_poly.pdbx_seq_one_letter_code
_entity_poly.pdbx_strand_id
1 'polypeptide(L)'
;MCTPYDVVTLLNDLYLRFDRLVGLHDAYKVETIGDAYMIVGGVPERCENHAERVLNISIGMLMESKLVLSPITHKPIKIRLGVHCGPVVAGVVGIKMPRYCLFGDTVNVANKMESNGIQCKIHVSETGKLNGLKANPSYVFIDRGNTEIRGKGMMYTYFLERNDRKSVWELCSRPRSGEQTIDGYMELHDQSIYQEEGGQQENLTVENGNSAQNNHNNNNNTHHSGRKLMNGSSVDPGSHHIRSPTCTIS
;
A
#
# COMPACT_ATOMS: atom_id res chain seq x y z
N MET A 1 -12.17 29.62 -5.59
CA MET A 1 -10.84 29.37 -6.19
C MET A 1 -9.96 28.76 -5.12
N CYS A 2 -9.16 27.75 -5.44
CA CYS A 2 -8.19 27.17 -4.52
C CYS A 2 -6.85 27.87 -4.68
N THR A 3 -6.27 28.34 -3.57
CA THR A 3 -4.95 28.95 -3.56
C THR A 3 -3.87 27.90 -3.31
N PRO A 4 -2.61 28.15 -3.70
CA PRO A 4 -1.50 27.26 -3.33
C PRO A 4 -1.39 27.05 -1.81
N TYR A 5 -1.75 28.06 -1.00
CA TYR A 5 -1.77 27.97 0.45
C TYR A 5 -2.79 26.93 0.96
N ASP A 6 -3.96 26.86 0.34
CA ASP A 6 -5.00 25.88 0.72
C ASP A 6 -4.54 24.45 0.45
N VAL A 7 -3.85 24.22 -0.68
CA VAL A 7 -3.29 22.91 -1.03
C VAL A 7 -2.21 22.50 -0.02
N VAL A 8 -1.29 23.41 0.31
CA VAL A 8 -0.23 23.14 1.29
C VAL A 8 -0.83 22.84 2.67
N THR A 9 -1.86 23.57 3.08
CA THR A 9 -2.55 23.35 4.36
C THR A 9 -3.21 21.97 4.40
N LEU A 10 -3.89 21.58 3.32
CA LEU A 10 -4.48 20.24 3.18
C LEU A 10 -3.42 19.14 3.27
N LEU A 11 -2.33 19.26 2.51
CA LEU A 11 -1.26 18.26 2.49
C LEU A 11 -0.58 18.14 3.85
N ASN A 12 -0.37 19.27 4.53
CA ASN A 12 0.21 19.29 5.86
C ASN A 12 -0.70 18.59 6.89
N ASP A 13 -2.01 18.87 6.89
CA ASP A 13 -2.95 18.17 7.78
C ASP A 13 -2.97 16.65 7.50
N LEU A 14 -2.99 16.27 6.23
CA LEU A 14 -2.95 14.86 5.84
C LEU A 14 -1.68 14.16 6.33
N TYR A 15 -0.51 14.73 6.04
CA TYR A 15 0.76 14.10 6.38
C TYR A 15 1.02 14.11 7.89
N LEU A 16 0.59 15.12 8.64
CA LEU A 16 0.67 15.08 10.10
C LEU A 16 -0.12 13.91 10.69
N ARG A 17 -1.31 13.63 10.14
CA ARG A 17 -2.12 12.48 10.58
C ARG A 17 -1.46 11.15 10.24
N PHE A 18 -0.88 11.03 9.05
CA PHE A 18 -0.19 9.81 8.62
C PHE A 18 1.10 9.59 9.40
N ASP A 19 1.91 10.63 9.60
CA ASP A 19 3.16 10.56 10.37
C ASP A 19 2.89 10.08 11.81
N ARG A 20 1.77 10.51 12.40
CA ARG A 20 1.31 10.03 13.71
C ARG A 20 1.02 8.53 13.71
N LEU A 21 0.34 8.00 12.68
CA LEU A 21 0.05 6.57 12.56
C LEU A 21 1.34 5.76 12.36
N VAL A 22 2.28 6.28 11.56
CA VAL A 22 3.59 5.65 11.33
C VAL A 22 4.34 5.52 12.66
N GLY A 23 4.35 6.57 13.49
CA GLY A 23 4.95 6.52 14.82
C GLY A 23 4.22 5.57 15.78
N LEU A 24 2.88 5.51 15.72
CA LEU A 24 2.07 4.63 16.58
C LEU A 24 2.32 3.14 16.34
N HIS A 25 2.53 2.74 15.08
CA HIS A 25 2.72 1.34 14.69
C HIS A 25 4.19 0.98 14.41
N ASP A 26 5.12 1.86 14.76
CA ASP A 26 6.57 1.62 14.63
C ASP A 26 6.97 1.19 13.21
N ALA A 27 6.58 2.01 12.23
CA ALA A 27 6.99 1.88 10.83
C ALA A 27 7.90 3.03 10.43
N TYR A 28 8.53 2.90 9.26
CA TYR A 28 9.43 3.92 8.73
C TYR A 28 8.78 4.64 7.53
N LYS A 29 8.79 5.97 7.55
CA LYS A 29 8.37 6.82 6.44
C LYS A 29 9.52 6.97 5.44
N VAL A 30 9.27 6.64 4.18
CA VAL A 30 10.26 6.76 3.11
C VAL A 30 10.06 8.09 2.40
N GLU A 31 11.14 8.82 2.14
CA GLU A 31 11.04 10.01 1.29
C GLU A 31 10.72 9.61 -0.15
N THR A 32 9.60 10.14 -0.67
CA THR A 32 9.10 9.87 -2.03
C THR A 32 9.14 11.11 -2.91
N ILE A 33 9.01 10.88 -4.22
CA ILE A 33 8.84 11.92 -5.23
C ILE A 33 7.39 11.92 -5.68
N GLY A 34 6.74 13.09 -5.68
CA GLY A 34 5.36 13.26 -6.13
C GLY A 34 4.35 13.35 -4.99
N ASP A 35 3.15 12.83 -5.24
CA ASP A 35 2.00 12.82 -4.31
C ASP A 35 1.84 11.51 -3.53
N ALA A 36 2.68 10.50 -3.81
CA ALA A 36 2.67 9.23 -3.10
C ALA A 36 3.26 9.37 -1.69
N TYR A 37 2.58 8.82 -0.69
CA TYR A 37 3.07 8.74 0.69
C TYR A 37 3.49 7.30 0.99
N MET A 38 4.80 7.05 1.06
CA MET A 38 5.32 5.69 1.19
C MET A 38 5.79 5.38 2.61
N ILE A 39 5.37 4.22 3.10
CA ILE A 39 5.85 3.68 4.37
C ILE A 39 6.35 2.26 4.20
N VAL A 40 7.20 1.85 5.13
CA VAL A 40 7.78 0.51 5.14
C VAL A 40 7.83 -0.04 6.56
N GLY A 41 7.47 -1.32 6.73
CA GLY A 41 7.73 -2.09 7.94
C GLY A 41 8.89 -3.06 7.73
N GLY A 42 9.65 -3.37 8.78
CA GLY A 42 10.77 -4.33 8.73
C GLY A 42 12.13 -3.74 8.35
N VAL A 43 12.19 -2.41 8.21
CA VAL A 43 13.42 -1.61 8.11
C VAL A 43 13.20 -0.26 8.84
N PRO A 44 14.26 0.41 9.33
CA PRO A 44 15.67 -0.02 9.32
C PRO A 44 15.93 -1.26 10.16
N GLU A 45 15.13 -1.51 11.19
CA GLU A 45 15.21 -2.70 12.02
C GLU A 45 14.27 -3.79 11.50
N ARG A 46 14.78 -5.03 11.46
CA ARG A 46 13.94 -6.18 11.11
C ARG A 46 12.90 -6.42 12.20
N CYS A 47 11.66 -6.62 11.78
CA CYS A 47 10.59 -7.05 12.67
C CYS A 47 9.77 -8.17 12.00
N GLU A 48 9.34 -9.17 12.75
CA GLU A 48 8.55 -10.28 12.21
C GLU A 48 7.10 -9.89 11.90
N ASN A 49 6.57 -8.89 12.63
CA ASN A 49 5.23 -8.36 12.45
C ASN A 49 5.18 -7.16 11.48
N HIS A 50 6.15 -7.03 10.57
CA HIS A 50 6.22 -5.94 9.60
C HIS A 50 4.92 -5.77 8.79
N ALA A 51 4.28 -6.88 8.41
CA ALA A 51 3.03 -6.86 7.65
C ALA A 51 1.86 -6.38 8.51
N GLU A 52 1.77 -6.82 9.76
CA GLU A 52 0.71 -6.39 10.69
C GLU A 52 0.76 -4.88 10.92
N ARG A 53 1.96 -4.34 11.20
CA ARG A 53 2.17 -2.89 11.40
C ARG A 53 1.65 -2.10 10.20
N VAL A 54 2.04 -2.51 9.00
CA VAL A 54 1.67 -1.82 7.76
C VAL A 54 0.18 -1.95 7.42
N LEU A 55 -0.41 -3.13 7.60
CA LEU A 55 -1.85 -3.31 7.36
C LEU A 55 -2.70 -2.51 8.36
N ASN A 56 -2.26 -2.43 9.63
CA ASN A 56 -2.90 -1.59 10.64
C ASN A 56 -2.81 -0.10 10.28
N ILE A 57 -1.64 0.38 9.85
CA ILE A 57 -1.48 1.76 9.37
C ILE A 57 -2.38 2.01 8.14
N SER A 58 -2.49 1.05 7.22
CA SER A 58 -3.34 1.18 6.03
C SER A 58 -4.80 1.45 6.39
N ILE A 59 -5.36 0.70 7.36
CA ILE A 59 -6.71 0.92 7.88
C ILE A 59 -6.81 2.32 8.52
N GLY A 60 -5.82 2.70 9.33
CA GLY A 60 -5.79 4.00 9.97
C GLY A 60 -5.71 5.16 8.97
N MET A 61 -4.90 5.06 7.92
CA MET A 61 -4.74 6.09 6.90
C MET A 61 -6.04 6.35 6.16
N LEU A 62 -6.76 5.27 5.81
CA LEU A 62 -8.08 5.39 5.20
C LEU A 62 -9.06 6.12 6.12
N MET A 63 -9.06 5.80 7.42
CA MET A 63 -9.90 6.51 8.38
C MET A 63 -9.51 7.99 8.57
N GLU A 64 -8.21 8.27 8.71
CA GLU A 64 -7.72 9.64 8.88
C GLU A 64 -7.97 10.54 7.66
N SER A 65 -7.90 9.98 6.46
CA SER A 65 -8.19 10.73 5.23
C SER A 65 -9.63 11.25 5.19
N LYS A 66 -10.57 10.60 5.89
CA LYS A 66 -11.96 11.05 5.98
C LYS A 66 -12.13 12.38 6.72
N LEU A 67 -11.10 12.81 7.47
CA LEU A 67 -11.13 14.02 8.29
C LEU A 67 -10.42 15.19 7.61
N VAL A 68 -9.75 14.94 6.48
CA VAL A 68 -9.06 15.97 5.72
C VAL A 68 -9.96 16.38 4.56
N LEU A 69 -10.40 17.63 4.55
CA LEU A 69 -11.36 18.13 3.58
C LEU A 69 -10.67 18.83 2.41
N SER A 70 -11.15 18.57 1.20
CA SER A 70 -10.76 19.33 0.01
C SER A 70 -11.12 20.80 0.16
N PRO A 71 -10.21 21.76 -0.11
CA PRO A 71 -10.52 23.19 -0.05
C PRO A 71 -11.49 23.65 -1.14
N ILE A 72 -11.78 22.79 -2.13
CA ILE A 72 -12.70 23.11 -3.24
C ILE A 72 -14.08 22.52 -2.96
N THR A 73 -14.14 21.22 -2.66
CA THR A 73 -15.41 20.50 -2.55
C THR A 73 -15.93 20.44 -1.11
N HIS A 74 -15.09 20.77 -0.12
CA HIS A 74 -15.36 20.59 1.30
C HIS A 74 -15.75 19.15 1.69
N LYS A 75 -15.49 18.19 0.81
CA LYS A 75 -15.66 16.76 1.06
C LYS A 75 -14.34 16.14 1.47
N PRO A 76 -14.36 15.00 2.17
CA PRO A 76 -13.15 14.30 2.50
C PRO A 76 -12.35 13.91 1.25
N ILE A 77 -11.03 13.96 1.36
CA ILE A 77 -10.17 13.50 0.27
C ILE A 77 -10.28 11.98 0.08
N LYS A 78 -10.05 11.54 -1.15
CA LYS A 78 -9.99 10.13 -1.50
C LYS A 78 -8.55 9.74 -1.76
N ILE A 79 -8.10 8.66 -1.13
CA ILE A 79 -6.77 8.09 -1.34
C ILE A 79 -6.89 6.70 -1.94
N ARG A 80 -5.82 6.23 -2.57
CA ARG A 80 -5.61 4.81 -2.89
C ARG A 80 -4.47 4.31 -2.02
N LEU A 81 -4.53 3.03 -1.64
CA LEU A 81 -3.51 2.40 -0.82
C LEU A 81 -3.13 1.08 -1.48
N GLY A 82 -1.83 0.89 -1.75
CA GLY A 82 -1.27 -0.32 -2.33
C GLY A 82 -0.30 -1.02 -1.39
N VAL A 83 -0.56 -2.29 -1.04
CA VAL A 83 0.25 -3.04 -0.08
C VAL A 83 0.90 -4.27 -0.69
N HIS A 84 2.21 -4.38 -0.53
CA HIS A 84 2.97 -5.55 -0.95
C HIS A 84 4.07 -5.94 0.04
N CYS A 85 4.32 -7.25 0.16
CA CYS A 85 5.38 -7.81 0.98
C CYS A 85 6.44 -8.51 0.12
N GLY A 86 7.71 -8.21 0.35
CA GLY A 86 8.82 -8.87 -0.31
C GLY A 86 10.19 -8.32 0.13
N PRO A 87 11.28 -8.84 -0.44
CA PRO A 87 12.63 -8.38 -0.11
C PRO A 87 12.91 -6.99 -0.70
N VAL A 88 13.47 -6.11 0.12
CA VAL A 88 14.03 -4.82 -0.34
C VAL A 88 15.50 -4.71 0.00
N VAL A 89 16.19 -3.82 -0.72
CA VAL A 89 17.50 -3.32 -0.37
C VAL A 89 17.33 -1.89 0.13
N ALA A 90 17.78 -1.62 1.35
CA ALA A 90 17.76 -0.28 1.91
C ALA A 90 19.18 0.27 2.11
N GLY A 91 19.35 1.57 1.96
CA GLY A 91 20.63 2.24 2.17
C GLY A 91 20.53 3.77 2.13
N VAL A 92 21.54 4.44 2.68
CA VAL A 92 21.64 5.90 2.65
C VAL A 92 22.35 6.35 1.36
N VAL A 93 21.72 7.26 0.61
CA VAL A 93 22.22 7.81 -0.64
C VAL A 93 22.50 9.30 -0.50
N GLY A 94 23.65 9.74 -0.98
CA GLY A 94 24.08 11.14 -0.96
C GLY A 94 24.87 11.52 0.28
N ILE A 95 25.86 12.39 0.09
CA ILE A 95 26.78 12.84 1.16
C ILE A 95 26.27 14.15 1.79
N LYS A 96 25.88 15.12 0.96
CA LYS A 96 25.44 16.46 1.42
C LYS A 96 23.99 16.49 1.91
N MET A 97 23.14 15.67 1.30
CA MET A 97 21.74 15.49 1.68
C MET A 97 21.46 13.98 1.71
N PRO A 98 21.84 13.29 2.79
CA PRO A 98 21.65 11.86 2.90
C PRO A 98 20.16 11.51 2.93
N ARG A 99 19.74 10.60 2.06
CA ARG A 99 18.37 10.07 1.99
C ARG A 99 18.37 8.57 2.21
N TYR A 100 17.49 8.08 3.07
CA TYR A 100 17.30 6.65 3.21
C TYR A 100 16.40 6.14 2.08
N CYS A 101 16.99 5.41 1.14
CA CYS A 101 16.32 4.94 -0.06
C CYS A 101 16.03 3.45 0.01
N LEU A 102 14.89 3.06 -0.52
CA LEU A 102 14.52 1.66 -0.74
C LEU A 102 14.61 1.34 -2.23
N PHE A 103 15.19 0.19 -2.53
CA PHE A 103 15.33 -0.34 -3.87
C PHE A 103 14.86 -1.79 -3.91
N GLY A 104 14.42 -2.20 -5.09
CA GLY A 104 13.99 -3.58 -5.35
C GLY A 104 12.60 -3.64 -5.93
N ASP A 105 12.25 -4.83 -6.40
CA ASP A 105 11.01 -5.07 -7.09
C ASP A 105 9.77 -4.88 -6.19
N THR A 106 9.93 -5.12 -4.89
CA THR A 106 8.86 -4.96 -3.89
C THR A 106 8.29 -3.54 -3.86
N VAL A 107 9.15 -2.52 -3.97
CA VAL A 107 8.71 -1.11 -4.02
C VAL A 107 7.90 -0.86 -5.30
N ASN A 108 8.38 -1.36 -6.44
CA ASN A 108 7.69 -1.21 -7.72
C ASN A 108 6.32 -1.91 -7.72
N VAL A 109 6.22 -3.12 -7.15
CA VAL A 109 4.96 -3.85 -7.04
C VAL A 109 3.99 -3.14 -6.09
N ALA A 110 4.46 -2.59 -4.95
CA ALA A 110 3.61 -1.81 -4.05
C ALA A 110 2.99 -0.59 -4.76
N ASN A 111 3.81 0.18 -5.50
CA ASN A 111 3.32 1.29 -6.32
C ASN A 111 2.32 0.83 -7.39
N LYS A 112 2.49 -0.39 -7.92
CA LYS A 112 1.52 -0.98 -8.86
C LYS A 112 0.22 -1.41 -8.21
N MET A 113 0.24 -1.85 -6.95
CA MET A 113 -0.98 -2.10 -6.18
C MET A 113 -1.74 -0.79 -5.92
N GLU A 114 -1.04 0.30 -5.62
CA GLU A 114 -1.70 1.61 -5.43
C GLU A 114 -2.33 2.10 -6.73
N SER A 115 -1.53 2.17 -7.80
CA SER A 115 -1.96 2.76 -9.07
C SER A 115 -3.03 1.95 -9.81
N ASN A 116 -3.15 0.65 -9.52
CA ASN A 116 -4.25 -0.19 -10.01
C ASN A 116 -5.35 -0.40 -8.95
N GLY A 117 -5.26 0.26 -7.81
CA GLY A 117 -6.21 0.20 -6.71
C GLY A 117 -7.51 0.94 -7.00
N ILE A 118 -8.50 0.69 -6.16
CA ILE A 118 -9.76 1.44 -6.15
C ILE A 118 -9.66 2.52 -5.07
N GLN A 119 -10.17 3.71 -5.35
CA GLN A 119 -10.22 4.79 -4.35
C GLN A 119 -10.92 4.30 -3.07
N CYS A 120 -10.40 4.75 -1.93
CA CYS A 120 -10.90 4.40 -0.60
C CYS A 120 -10.88 2.89 -0.30
N LYS A 121 -10.03 2.11 -0.99
CA LYS A 121 -9.78 0.69 -0.69
C LYS A 121 -8.29 0.43 -0.53
N ILE A 122 -7.98 -0.59 0.27
CA ILE A 122 -6.61 -1.04 0.53
C ILE A 122 -6.34 -2.25 -0.38
N HIS A 123 -5.66 -2.03 -1.50
CA HIS A 123 -5.36 -3.07 -2.48
C HIS A 123 -4.10 -3.84 -2.05
N VAL A 124 -4.23 -5.14 -1.84
CA VAL A 124 -3.19 -5.99 -1.27
C VAL A 124 -2.84 -7.12 -2.23
N SER A 125 -1.54 -7.26 -2.50
CA SER A 125 -1.00 -8.41 -3.23
C SER A 125 -1.13 -9.72 -2.42
N GLU A 126 -1.02 -10.86 -3.11
CA GLU A 126 -1.04 -12.18 -2.45
C GLU A 126 0.01 -12.32 -1.33
N THR A 127 1.25 -11.87 -1.57
CA THR A 127 2.29 -11.94 -0.52
C THR A 127 1.97 -11.04 0.67
N GLY A 128 1.34 -9.89 0.45
CA GLY A 128 0.86 -9.00 1.52
C GLY A 128 -0.19 -9.69 2.40
N LYS A 129 -1.18 -10.33 1.77
CA LYS A 129 -2.21 -11.12 2.47
C LYS A 129 -1.58 -12.25 3.29
N LEU A 130 -0.71 -13.07 2.68
CA LEU A 130 -0.11 -14.22 3.35
C LEU A 130 0.72 -13.82 4.56
N ASN A 131 1.55 -12.77 4.44
CA ASN A 131 2.34 -12.29 5.58
C ASN A 131 1.46 -11.63 6.65
N GLY A 132 0.40 -10.92 6.25
CA GLY A 132 -0.59 -10.37 7.16
C GLY A 132 -1.27 -11.45 7.99
N LEU A 133 -1.80 -12.50 7.34
CA LEU A 133 -2.46 -13.62 8.00
C LEU A 133 -1.51 -14.45 8.87
N LYS A 134 -0.24 -14.57 8.46
CA LYS A 134 0.80 -15.22 9.27
C LYS A 134 1.06 -14.47 10.57
N ALA A 135 1.11 -13.14 10.53
CA ALA A 135 1.33 -12.31 11.70
C ALA A 135 0.06 -12.19 12.58
N ASN A 136 -1.10 -12.04 11.95
CA ASN A 136 -2.40 -11.93 12.61
C ASN A 136 -3.50 -12.58 11.74
N PRO A 137 -4.04 -13.74 12.13
CA PRO A 137 -5.07 -14.44 11.35
C PRO A 137 -6.44 -13.76 11.40
N SER A 138 -6.62 -12.71 12.21
CA SER A 138 -7.88 -11.96 12.34
C SER A 138 -8.09 -10.89 11.25
N TYR A 139 -7.20 -10.78 10.26
CA TYR A 139 -7.44 -9.92 9.11
C TYR A 139 -8.46 -10.53 8.15
N VAL A 140 -9.42 -9.71 7.72
CA VAL A 140 -10.43 -10.08 6.74
C VAL A 140 -10.10 -9.45 5.41
N PHE A 141 -9.90 -10.29 4.40
CA PHE A 141 -9.64 -9.89 3.02
C PHE A 141 -10.78 -10.32 2.11
N ILE A 142 -11.09 -9.51 1.11
CA ILE A 142 -11.99 -9.86 0.01
C ILE A 142 -11.18 -10.11 -1.24
N ASP A 143 -11.50 -11.18 -1.96
CA ASP A 143 -10.90 -11.52 -3.23
C ASP A 143 -11.26 -10.49 -4.30
N ARG A 144 -10.23 -9.93 -4.95
CA ARG A 144 -10.40 -9.12 -6.17
C ARG A 144 -10.29 -9.99 -7.43
N GLY A 145 -9.58 -11.12 -7.34
CA GLY A 145 -9.30 -12.00 -8.47
C GLY A 145 -8.03 -11.60 -9.24
N ASN A 146 -7.89 -12.17 -10.44
CA ASN A 146 -6.77 -11.87 -11.34
C ASN A 146 -6.89 -10.46 -11.89
N THR A 147 -5.89 -9.62 -11.61
CA THR A 147 -5.76 -8.26 -12.11
C THR A 147 -4.52 -8.17 -12.99
N GLU A 148 -4.65 -7.60 -14.18
CA GLU A 148 -3.51 -7.34 -15.05
C GLU A 148 -2.70 -6.16 -14.50
N ILE A 149 -1.48 -6.42 -14.07
CA ILE A 149 -0.58 -5.42 -13.52
C ILE A 149 0.51 -5.12 -14.55
N ARG A 150 0.55 -3.87 -15.03
CA ARG A 150 1.51 -3.44 -16.06
C ARG A 150 2.96 -3.74 -15.65
N GLY A 151 3.62 -4.60 -16.43
CA GLY A 151 5.00 -5.03 -16.20
C GLY A 151 5.16 -6.23 -15.26
N LYS A 152 4.07 -6.76 -14.73
CA LYS A 152 4.03 -7.99 -13.90
C LYS A 152 3.15 -9.09 -14.50
N GLY A 153 2.21 -8.74 -15.37
CA GLY A 153 1.23 -9.67 -15.92
C GLY A 153 0.06 -9.85 -14.96
N MET A 154 -0.63 -10.99 -15.06
CA MET A 154 -1.76 -11.30 -14.20
C MET A 154 -1.30 -11.60 -12.77
N MET A 155 -1.87 -10.89 -11.80
CA MET A 155 -1.65 -11.12 -10.38
C MET A 155 -2.97 -11.34 -9.67
N TYR A 156 -3.07 -12.37 -8.83
CA TYR A 156 -4.21 -12.53 -7.94
C TYR A 156 -4.07 -11.59 -6.75
N THR A 157 -5.11 -10.80 -6.47
CA THR A 157 -5.05 -9.73 -5.47
C THR A 157 -6.32 -9.64 -4.62
N TYR A 158 -6.26 -8.83 -3.57
CA TYR A 158 -7.26 -8.75 -2.52
C TYR A 158 -7.52 -7.31 -2.09
N PHE A 159 -8.64 -7.06 -1.43
CA PHE A 159 -8.85 -5.86 -0.63
C PHE A 159 -8.83 -6.22 0.85
N LEU A 160 -8.12 -5.44 1.66
CA LEU A 160 -8.21 -5.54 3.12
C LEU A 160 -9.46 -4.79 3.59
N GLU A 161 -10.34 -5.47 4.32
CA GLU A 161 -11.60 -4.89 4.80
C GLU A 161 -11.55 -4.52 6.29
N ARG A 162 -10.95 -5.37 7.13
CA ARG A 162 -10.90 -5.18 8.58
C ARG A 162 -9.86 -6.06 9.29
N ASN A 163 -9.61 -5.71 10.54
CA ASN A 163 -8.92 -6.52 11.55
C ASN A 163 -9.91 -6.84 12.67
N ASP A 164 -10.36 -8.09 12.77
CA ASP A 164 -11.35 -8.50 13.78
C ASP A 164 -10.81 -8.51 15.22
N ARG A 165 -9.50 -8.30 15.42
CA ARG A 165 -8.88 -8.19 16.75
C ARG A 165 -8.87 -6.76 17.28
N LYS A 166 -8.91 -5.74 16.42
CA LYS A 166 -8.75 -4.33 16.81
C LYS A 166 -9.79 -3.46 16.09
N SER A 167 -10.44 -2.61 16.87
CA SER A 167 -11.27 -1.53 16.32
C SER A 167 -10.41 -0.51 15.54
N VAL A 168 -11.02 0.19 14.59
CA VAL A 168 -10.42 1.33 13.91
C VAL A 168 -9.96 2.40 14.91
N TRP A 169 -10.69 2.58 16.02
CA TRP A 169 -10.34 3.53 17.08
C TRP A 169 -9.02 3.18 17.76
N GLU A 170 -8.81 1.91 18.09
CA GLU A 170 -7.55 1.41 18.65
C GLU A 170 -6.41 1.51 17.63
N LEU A 171 -6.66 1.15 16.36
CA LEU A 171 -5.67 1.27 15.29
C LEU A 171 -5.24 2.73 15.09
N CYS A 172 -6.15 3.68 15.25
CA CYS A 172 -5.86 5.10 15.20
C CYS A 172 -5.42 5.67 16.55
N SER A 173 -5.43 4.90 17.65
CA SER A 173 -5.25 5.41 19.02
C SER A 173 -6.08 6.69 19.30
N ARG A 174 -7.38 6.64 18.96
CA ARG A 174 -8.33 7.74 19.14
C ARG A 174 -9.50 7.35 20.04
N PRO A 175 -10.00 8.30 20.85
CA PRO A 175 -11.23 8.07 21.58
C PRO A 175 -12.41 7.98 20.60
N ARG A 176 -13.30 7.03 20.85
CA ARG A 176 -14.59 6.90 20.15
C ARG A 176 -15.56 7.95 20.69
N SER A 177 -16.26 8.64 19.80
CA SER A 177 -17.40 9.51 20.14
C SER A 177 -18.65 8.68 20.47
N GLY A 178 -19.59 9.24 21.25
CA GLY A 178 -20.81 8.54 21.67
C GLY A 178 -21.67 8.03 20.51
N GLU A 179 -21.70 8.77 19.39
CA GLU A 179 -22.49 8.48 18.19
C GLU A 179 -21.85 7.44 17.26
N GLN A 180 -20.56 7.14 17.46
CA GLN A 180 -19.79 6.25 16.60
C GLN A 180 -19.95 4.79 17.00
N THR A 181 -19.88 3.89 16.02
CA THR A 181 -19.92 2.44 16.22
C THR A 181 -18.75 1.97 17.07
N ILE A 182 -18.95 0.85 17.77
CA ILE A 182 -17.97 0.34 18.74
C ILE A 182 -16.63 0.03 18.06
N ASP A 183 -16.65 -0.51 16.84
CA ASP A 183 -15.44 -0.93 16.13
C ASP A 183 -14.95 0.07 15.07
N GLY A 184 -15.79 1.00 14.61
CA GLY A 184 -15.45 2.02 13.63
C GLY A 184 -15.41 1.55 12.17
N TYR A 185 -15.71 0.27 11.90
CA TYR A 185 -15.65 -0.25 10.53
C TYR A 185 -16.85 0.18 9.69
N MET A 186 -17.99 0.52 10.30
CA MET A 186 -19.11 1.12 9.56
C MET A 186 -18.72 2.51 9.01
N GLU A 187 -18.08 3.34 9.83
CA GLU A 187 -17.59 4.66 9.44
C GLU A 187 -16.46 4.57 8.42
N LEU A 188 -15.56 3.60 8.57
CA LEU A 188 -14.50 3.34 7.59
C LEU A 188 -15.09 3.04 6.20
N HIS A 189 -16.16 2.23 6.16
CA HIS A 189 -16.79 1.80 4.90
C HIS A 189 -17.89 2.74 4.39
N ASP A 190 -18.25 3.77 5.14
CA ASP A 190 -19.25 4.75 4.71
C ASP A 190 -18.76 5.56 3.49
N GLN A 191 -19.39 5.30 2.34
CA GLN A 191 -19.12 5.99 1.09
C GLN A 191 -20.03 7.21 0.87
N SER A 192 -21.11 7.35 1.66
CA SER A 192 -22.09 8.43 1.48
C SER A 192 -21.48 9.81 1.70
N ILE A 193 -20.47 9.90 2.57
CA ILE A 193 -19.69 11.12 2.85
C ILE A 193 -19.02 11.72 1.61
N TYR A 194 -18.85 10.92 0.54
CA TYR A 194 -18.22 11.34 -0.71
C TYR A 194 -19.22 11.70 -1.82
N GLN A 195 -20.52 11.53 -1.59
CA GLN A 195 -21.55 11.85 -2.59
C GLN A 195 -21.80 13.37 -2.61
N GLU A 196 -22.03 13.89 -3.81
CA GLU A 196 -22.58 15.23 -4.02
C GLU A 196 -24.10 15.16 -3.83
N GLU A 197 -24.69 16.17 -3.19
CA GLU A 197 -26.14 16.30 -3.17
C GLU A 197 -26.61 16.69 -4.58
N GLY A 198 -26.88 15.68 -5.42
CA GLY A 198 -27.54 15.82 -6.72
C GLY A 198 -26.71 15.37 -7.93
N GLY A 199 -26.88 14.11 -8.36
CA GLY A 199 -26.37 13.61 -9.64
C GLY A 199 -27.01 12.29 -10.04
N GLN A 200 -27.78 12.30 -11.14
CA GLN A 200 -28.57 11.18 -11.68
C GLN A 200 -27.68 10.01 -12.15
N GLN A 201 -28.07 8.77 -11.79
CA GLN A 201 -27.42 7.53 -12.24
C GLN A 201 -27.82 7.20 -13.68
N GLU A 202 -26.85 7.19 -14.61
CA GLU A 202 -26.93 6.43 -15.86
C GLU A 202 -26.29 5.06 -15.66
N ASN A 203 -27.10 4.00 -15.79
CA ASN A 203 -26.65 2.61 -15.72
C ASN A 203 -25.99 2.18 -17.04
N LEU A 204 -24.74 1.68 -16.94
CA LEU A 204 -24.04 0.97 -18.01
C LEU A 204 -24.50 -0.50 -18.04
N THR A 205 -25.11 -0.92 -19.15
CA THR A 205 -25.33 -2.34 -19.48
C THR A 205 -24.07 -2.95 -20.08
N VAL A 206 -23.55 -4.02 -19.46
CA VAL A 206 -22.43 -4.82 -19.96
C VAL A 206 -22.98 -6.03 -20.72
N GLU A 207 -22.75 -6.09 -22.03
CA GLU A 207 -22.95 -7.31 -22.82
C GLU A 207 -21.71 -8.22 -22.74
N ASN A 208 -21.93 -9.46 -22.32
CA ASN A 208 -20.96 -10.55 -22.35
C ASN A 208 -20.89 -11.17 -23.75
N GLY A 209 -19.66 -11.35 -24.27
CA GLY A 209 -19.39 -12.14 -25.47
C GLY A 209 -18.22 -13.10 -25.24
N ASN A 210 -18.53 -14.36 -24.92
CA ASN A 210 -17.62 -15.51 -24.96
C ASN A 210 -17.39 -15.94 -26.41
N SER A 211 -16.15 -16.31 -26.79
CA SER A 211 -15.91 -17.54 -27.60
C SER A 211 -14.43 -17.91 -27.78
N ALA A 212 -14.19 -19.21 -27.57
CA ALA A 212 -13.41 -20.15 -28.38
C ALA A 212 -11.84 -20.16 -28.35
N GLN A 213 -11.32 -21.21 -27.69
CA GLN A 213 -10.52 -22.32 -28.27
C GLN A 213 -9.53 -22.03 -29.41
N ASN A 214 -8.24 -22.38 -29.26
CA ASN A 214 -7.70 -23.68 -29.71
C ASN A 214 -6.16 -23.84 -29.59
N ASN A 215 -5.78 -25.06 -29.21
CA ASN A 215 -4.55 -25.84 -29.47
C ASN A 215 -3.49 -25.31 -30.45
N HIS A 216 -2.20 -25.42 -30.09
CA HIS A 216 -1.29 -26.45 -30.67
C HIS A 216 0.11 -26.49 -30.03
N ASN A 217 0.46 -27.69 -29.55
CA ASN A 217 1.69 -28.48 -29.77
C ASN A 217 3.11 -27.89 -29.76
N ASN A 218 3.93 -28.63 -29.00
CA ASN A 218 5.19 -29.28 -29.37
C ASN A 218 6.55 -28.62 -29.05
N ASN A 219 7.22 -29.30 -28.11
CA ASN A 219 8.51 -29.99 -28.23
C ASN A 219 9.84 -29.22 -28.24
N ASN A 220 10.67 -29.71 -27.30
CA ASN A 220 12.06 -30.14 -27.47
C ASN A 220 13.20 -29.12 -27.29
N ASN A 221 13.83 -29.30 -26.12
CA ASN A 221 15.22 -29.75 -25.92
C ASN A 221 16.42 -28.81 -26.13
N THR A 222 17.28 -28.94 -25.11
CA THR A 222 18.75 -29.06 -25.11
C THR A 222 19.65 -27.82 -25.06
N HIS A 223 20.41 -27.79 -23.95
CA HIS A 223 21.84 -27.50 -23.79
C HIS A 223 22.45 -26.24 -24.44
N HIS A 224 23.14 -25.43 -23.63
CA HIS A 224 24.61 -25.50 -23.57
C HIS A 224 25.19 -24.78 -22.34
N SER A 225 26.37 -25.25 -21.94
CA SER A 225 27.16 -24.85 -20.77
C SER A 225 28.02 -23.60 -21.01
N GLY A 226 28.26 -22.85 -19.93
CA GLY A 226 29.63 -22.72 -19.40
C GLY A 226 30.42 -21.44 -19.68
N ARG A 227 30.94 -20.86 -18.58
CA ARG A 227 32.31 -20.33 -18.30
C ARG A 227 32.20 -19.05 -17.46
N LYS A 228 32.52 -19.10 -16.17
CA LYS A 228 33.84 -19.07 -15.49
C LYS A 228 34.49 -17.67 -15.41
N LEU A 229 34.47 -17.17 -14.17
CA LEU A 229 35.55 -16.58 -13.36
C LEU A 229 36.29 -15.33 -13.85
N MET A 230 36.31 -14.29 -13.00
CA MET A 230 37.56 -13.67 -12.54
C MET A 230 37.42 -13.15 -11.10
N ASN A 231 38.42 -13.48 -10.27
CA ASN A 231 38.66 -12.97 -8.92
C ASN A 231 39.27 -11.57 -8.95
N GLY A 232 39.03 -10.77 -7.91
CA GLY A 232 39.74 -9.52 -7.64
C GLY A 232 39.29 -8.88 -6.33
N SER A 233 40.20 -8.78 -5.38
CA SER A 233 40.07 -8.52 -3.95
C SER A 233 39.80 -7.06 -3.53
N SER A 234 39.05 -6.93 -2.41
CA SER A 234 39.08 -5.93 -1.32
C SER A 234 39.04 -4.43 -1.63
N VAL A 235 38.05 -3.69 -1.10
CA VAL A 235 38.12 -2.72 0.05
C VAL A 235 36.69 -2.36 0.51
N ASP A 236 36.47 -2.25 1.82
CA ASP A 236 35.21 -1.90 2.50
C ASP A 236 35.06 -0.36 2.70
N PRO A 237 33.87 0.24 2.48
CA PRO A 237 33.32 1.11 3.52
C PRO A 237 31.79 0.99 3.63
N GLY A 238 31.30 0.12 4.52
CA GLY A 238 30.24 0.47 5.48
C GLY A 238 28.89 0.96 4.95
N SER A 239 28.43 0.53 3.77
CA SER A 239 27.02 0.64 3.39
C SER A 239 26.27 -0.54 4.01
N HIS A 240 25.56 -0.32 5.12
CA HIS A 240 24.67 -1.34 5.69
C HIS A 240 23.50 -1.59 4.74
N HIS A 241 23.72 -2.49 3.78
CA HIS A 241 22.67 -2.99 2.90
C HIS A 241 21.84 -3.99 3.68
N ILE A 242 20.64 -3.58 4.07
CA ILE A 242 19.70 -4.46 4.74
C ILE A 242 18.82 -5.12 3.68
N ARG A 243 18.91 -6.45 3.55
CA ARG A 243 18.00 -7.28 2.74
C ARG A 243 16.92 -7.91 3.60
N SER A 244 15.80 -7.24 3.81
CA SER A 244 14.76 -7.70 4.73
C SER A 244 13.43 -7.93 4.03
N PRO A 245 12.60 -8.87 4.50
CA PRO A 245 11.19 -8.88 4.15
C PRO A 245 10.57 -7.59 4.69
N THR A 246 9.94 -6.84 3.79
CA THR A 246 9.30 -5.58 4.14
C THR A 246 7.90 -5.53 3.57
N CYS A 247 7.00 -4.90 4.32
CA CYS A 247 5.71 -4.52 3.80
C CYS A 247 5.75 -3.04 3.44
N THR A 248 5.31 -2.69 2.24
CA THR A 248 5.33 -1.32 1.73
C THR A 248 3.90 -0.86 1.45
N ILE A 249 3.57 0.37 1.85
CA ILE A 249 2.41 1.10 1.31
C ILE A 249 2.91 2.12 0.32
N SER A 250 2.23 2.20 -0.82
CA SER A 250 2.25 3.38 -1.70
C SER A 250 0.86 4.00 -1.78
#